data_AF-A0A969XL91-F1
#
_entry.id   AF-A0A969XL91-F1
#
_cell.length_a   1.000
_cell.length_b   1.000
_cell.length_c   1.000
_cell.angle_alpha   90.00
_cell.angle_beta   90.00
_cell.angle_gamma   90.00
#
_symmetry.space_group_name_H-M   'P 1'
#
loop_
_entity.id
_entity.type
_entity.pdbx_description
1 polymer ?
#
loop_
_entity_poly.entity_id
_entity_poly.type
_entity_poly.pdbx_seq_one_letter_code
_entity_poly.pdbx_strand_id
1 'polypeptide(L)'
;MYVRRPMRLLYALGALLLALSGCVVTTPTPGEGEAAPEPAILSLDFVPNTNHTGFYVALDQGWYADEGIDLEIQVPSDPSAA
;
A
#
# COMPACT_ATOMS: atom_id res chain seq x y z
N MET A 1 -53.95 25.32 -7.86
CA MET A 1 -52.70 25.62 -7.12
C MET A 1 -52.15 24.34 -6.47
N TYR A 2 -51.37 23.48 -7.15
CA TYR A 2 -50.47 22.50 -6.47
C TYR A 2 -49.51 21.75 -7.43
N VAL A 3 -48.69 22.43 -8.24
CA VAL A 3 -47.72 21.71 -9.14
C VAL A 3 -46.27 22.17 -8.97
N ARG A 4 -46.00 23.26 -8.23
CA ARG A 4 -44.64 23.81 -8.10
C ARG A 4 -43.78 23.18 -6.99
N ARG A 5 -44.39 22.55 -5.98
CA ARG A 5 -43.69 21.89 -4.85
C ARG A 5 -43.10 20.50 -5.18
N PRO A 6 -43.75 19.59 -5.94
CA PRO A 6 -43.17 18.27 -6.22
C PRO A 6 -41.95 18.35 -7.15
N MET A 7 -41.91 19.37 -8.02
CA MET A 7 -40.83 19.55 -8.99
C MET A 7 -39.51 19.98 -8.33
N ARG A 8 -39.55 20.83 -7.29
CA ARG A 8 -38.37 21.20 -6.50
C ARG A 8 -37.82 20.04 -5.67
N LEU A 9 -38.70 19.20 -5.15
CA LEU A 9 -38.33 17.96 -4.45
C LEU A 9 -37.69 16.94 -5.41
N LEU A 10 -38.21 16.83 -6.64
CA LEU A 10 -37.60 15.99 -7.68
C LEU A 10 -36.19 16.47 -8.05
N TYR A 11 -35.98 17.78 -8.22
CA TYR A 11 -34.65 18.32 -8.53
C TYR A 11 -33.65 18.15 -7.38
N ALA A 12 -34.10 18.35 -6.13
CA ALA A 12 -33.25 18.12 -4.96
C ALA A 12 -32.86 16.64 -4.80
N LEU A 13 -33.79 15.71 -5.08
CA LEU A 13 -33.52 14.28 -5.04
C LEU A 13 -32.58 13.84 -6.18
N GLY A 14 -32.75 14.40 -7.39
CA GLY A 14 -31.85 14.15 -8.52
C GLY A 14 -30.43 14.65 -8.27
N ALA A 15 -30.27 15.83 -7.65
CA ALA A 15 -28.96 16.37 -7.29
C ALA A 15 -28.27 15.53 -6.20
N LEU A 16 -29.03 15.00 -5.24
CA LEU A 16 -28.50 14.11 -4.19
C LEU A 16 -28.03 12.77 -4.77
N LEU A 17 -28.76 12.20 -5.74
CA LEU A 17 -28.38 10.95 -6.40
C LEU A 17 -27.12 11.10 -7.27
N LEU A 18 -26.93 12.24 -7.93
CA LEU A 18 -25.68 12.53 -8.65
C LEU A 18 -24.48 12.65 -7.72
N ALA A 19 -24.66 13.17 -6.51
CA ALA A 19 -23.58 13.33 -5.54
C ALA A 19 -23.05 12.00 -4.97
N LEU A 20 -23.84 10.92 -5.03
CA LEU A 20 -23.44 9.59 -4.55
C LEU A 20 -22.73 8.73 -5.62
N SER A 21 -22.64 9.19 -6.87
CA SER A 21 -22.00 8.42 -7.96
C SER A 21 -20.46 8.54 -8.01
N GLY A 22 -19.83 9.11 -6.97
CA GLY A 22 -18.40 9.44 -6.94
C GLY A 22 -17.45 8.31 -6.53
N CYS A 23 -17.94 7.13 -6.13
CA CYS A 23 -17.06 5.99 -5.87
C CYS A 23 -16.75 5.24 -7.16
N VAL A 24 -15.86 5.82 -7.98
CA VAL A 24 -15.11 5.01 -8.93
C VAL A 24 -14.10 4.21 -8.09
N VAL A 25 -14.41 2.93 -7.87
CA VAL A 25 -13.39 1.97 -7.44
C VAL A 25 -12.55 1.78 -8.68
N THR A 26 -11.46 2.53 -8.78
CA THR A 26 -10.36 2.18 -9.68
C THR A 26 -9.84 0.84 -9.18
N THR A 27 -10.32 -0.25 -9.79
CA THR A 27 -9.56 -1.49 -9.81
C THR A 27 -8.19 -1.12 -10.37
N PRO A 28 -7.08 -1.27 -9.62
CA PRO A 28 -5.77 -1.09 -10.21
C PRO A 28 -5.67 -2.09 -11.36
N THR A 29 -5.46 -1.57 -12.58
CA THR A 29 -5.09 -2.38 -13.74
C THR A 29 -3.77 -3.06 -13.41
N PRO A 30 -3.70 -4.40 -13.31
CA PRO A 30 -2.42 -5.06 -13.13
C PRO A 30 -1.60 -4.88 -14.40
N GLY A 31 -0.45 -4.23 -14.30
CA GLY A 31 0.58 -4.23 -15.36
C GLY A 31 0.94 -2.89 -16.00
N GLU A 32 0.42 -1.76 -15.52
CA GLU A 32 0.86 -0.45 -16.02
C GLU A 32 1.90 0.17 -15.07
N GLY A 33 3.15 -0.26 -15.23
CA GLY A 33 4.31 0.42 -14.66
C GLY A 33 4.71 -0.01 -13.25
N GLU A 34 4.75 -1.30 -12.95
CA GLU A 34 5.44 -1.76 -11.73
C GLU A 34 6.93 -1.54 -11.93
N ALA A 35 7.45 -0.48 -11.30
CA ALA A 35 8.87 -0.19 -11.30
C ALA A 35 9.61 -1.42 -10.76
N ALA A 36 10.77 -1.73 -11.36
CA ALA A 36 11.61 -2.79 -10.83
C ALA A 36 11.89 -2.52 -9.34
N PRO A 37 11.85 -3.55 -8.47
CA PRO A 37 12.11 -3.37 -7.05
C PRO A 37 13.43 -2.65 -6.82
N GLU A 38 13.47 -1.75 -5.83
CA GLU A 38 14.69 -1.07 -5.42
C GLU A 38 15.56 -2.04 -4.63
N PRO A 39 16.81 -2.31 -5.07
CA PRO A 39 17.70 -3.19 -4.33
C PRO A 39 18.18 -2.52 -3.04
N ALA A 40 18.11 -3.25 -1.93
CA ALA A 40 18.59 -2.79 -0.63
C ALA A 40 19.36 -3.90 0.10
N ILE A 41 20.43 -3.52 0.81
CA ILE A 41 21.18 -4.45 1.66
C ILE A 41 21.04 -3.99 3.12
N LEU A 42 20.49 -4.87 3.94
CA LEU A 42 20.50 -4.73 5.40
C LEU A 42 21.71 -5.49 5.96
N SER A 43 22.77 -4.76 6.27
CA SER A 43 23.85 -5.29 7.12
C SER A 43 23.38 -5.29 8.56
N LEU A 44 23.40 -6.46 9.20
CA LEU A 44 23.12 -6.56 10.63
C LEU A 44 24.22 -5.89 11.45
N ASP A 45 23.90 -5.55 12.69
CA ASP A 45 24.82 -5.04 13.71
C ASP A 45 25.58 -6.16 14.43
N PHE A 46 25.03 -7.38 14.44
CA PHE A 46 25.65 -8.52 15.09
C PHE A 46 25.31 -9.83 14.39
N VAL A 47 25.77 -10.96 14.92
CA VAL A 47 25.26 -12.26 14.50
C VAL A 47 23.75 -12.36 14.74
N PRO A 48 23.01 -13.08 13.87
CA PRO A 48 21.56 -13.23 14.00
C PRO A 48 21.12 -13.68 15.39
N ASN A 49 20.18 -12.95 15.99
CA ASN A 49 19.55 -13.28 17.26
C ASN A 49 18.05 -12.91 17.22
N THR A 50 17.33 -13.13 18.32
CA THR A 50 15.87 -12.94 18.40
C THR A 50 15.42 -11.51 18.09
N ASN A 51 16.27 -10.49 18.29
CA ASN A 51 15.95 -9.10 17.94
C ASN A 51 15.77 -8.90 16.43
N HIS A 52 16.42 -9.73 15.60
CA HIS A 52 16.37 -9.61 14.14
C HIS A 52 15.18 -10.34 13.53
N THR A 53 14.39 -11.07 14.33
CA THR A 53 13.26 -11.89 13.84
C THR A 53 12.31 -11.10 12.95
N GLY A 54 12.05 -9.82 13.29
CA GLY A 54 11.16 -8.97 12.51
C GLY A 54 11.59 -8.82 11.04
N PHE A 55 12.90 -8.67 10.79
CA PHE A 55 13.42 -8.54 9.43
C PHE A 55 13.23 -9.83 8.62
N TYR A 56 13.54 -10.98 9.21
CA TYR A 56 13.40 -12.28 8.53
C TYR A 56 11.93 -12.65 8.30
N VAL A 57 11.04 -12.39 9.27
CA VAL A 57 9.60 -12.64 9.09
C VAL A 57 9.02 -11.74 8.01
N ALA A 58 9.37 -10.44 7.99
CA ALA A 58 8.90 -9.53 6.96
C ALA A 58 9.40 -9.95 5.56
N LEU A 59 10.64 -10.44 5.46
CA LEU A 59 11.20 -10.99 4.24
C LEU A 59 10.47 -12.25 3.77
N ASP A 60 10.24 -13.21 4.68
CA ASP A 60 9.50 -14.46 4.40
C ASP A 60 8.04 -14.21 3.98
N GLN A 61 7.41 -13.21 4.60
CA GLN A 61 6.03 -12.81 4.29
C GLN A 61 5.91 -11.96 3.02
N GLY A 62 7.03 -11.58 2.40
CA GLY A 62 7.05 -10.80 1.16
C GLY A 62 6.78 -9.31 1.33
N TRP A 63 6.73 -8.78 2.56
CA TRP A 63 6.34 -7.38 2.80
C TRP A 63 7.30 -6.36 2.20
N TYR A 64 8.59 -6.69 2.09
CA TYR A 64 9.53 -5.83 1.37
C TYR A 64 9.24 -5.79 -0.13
N ALA A 65 8.92 -6.93 -0.73
CA ALA A 65 8.56 -7.01 -2.14
C ALA A 65 7.24 -6.28 -2.44
N ASP A 66 6.26 -6.37 -1.55
CA ASP A 66 4.99 -5.63 -1.65
C ASP A 66 5.20 -4.10 -1.64
N GLU A 67 6.23 -3.62 -0.93
CA GLU A 67 6.65 -2.22 -0.91
C GLU A 67 7.67 -1.87 -2.01
N GLY A 68 7.94 -2.81 -2.93
CA GLY A 68 8.87 -2.60 -4.05
C GLY A 68 10.34 -2.60 -3.65
N ILE A 69 10.72 -3.32 -2.60
CA ILE A 69 12.11 -3.43 -2.10
C ILE A 69 12.61 -4.87 -2.31
N ASP A 70 13.71 -5.04 -3.04
CA ASP A 70 14.46 -6.30 -3.12
C ASP A 70 15.54 -6.32 -2.04
N LEU A 71 15.15 -6.83 -0.85
CA LEU A 71 16.00 -6.78 0.34
C LEU A 71 16.90 -8.01 0.46
N GLU A 72 18.19 -7.78 0.61
CA GLU A 72 19.18 -8.78 1.02
C GLU A 72 19.63 -8.54 2.47
N ILE A 73 19.56 -9.56 3.32
CA ILE A 73 20.07 -9.50 4.70
C ILE A 73 21.46 -10.12 4.73
N GLN A 74 22.46 -9.38 5.23
CA GLN A 74 23.84 -9.85 5.37
C GLN A 74 24.33 -9.72 6.81
N VAL A 75 25.11 -10.70 7.25
CA VAL A 75 25.84 -10.64 8.51
C VAL A 75 27.18 -9.93 8.25
N PRO A 76 27.58 -8.97 9.10
CA PRO A 76 28.86 -8.28 8.92
C PRO A 76 30.04 -9.26 8.99
N SER A 77 31.10 -8.96 8.25
CA SER A 77 32.32 -9.78 8.20
C SER A 77 33.04 -9.85 9.55
N ASP A 78 32.93 -8.79 10.36
CA ASP A 78 33.32 -8.76 11.76
C ASP A 78 32.14 -8.28 12.62
N PRO A 79 31.36 -9.19 13.22
CA PRO A 79 30.22 -8.83 14.06
C PRO A 79 30.64 -8.16 15.38
N SER A 80 31.94 -8.11 15.72
CA SER A 80 32.43 -7.40 16.90
C SER A 80 32.86 -5.96 16.63
N ALA A 81 32.84 -5.52 15.36
CA ALA A 81 33.26 -4.20 14.93
C ALA A 81 32.13 -3.17 14.80
N ALA A 82 30.87 -3.57 15.08
CA ALA A 82 29.69 -2.70 15.02
C ALA A 82 29.52 -1.83 16.29
#